data_AF-A0A673K611-F1
#
_entry.id   AF-A0A673K611-F1
#
_cell.length_a   1.000
_cell.length_b   1.000
_cell.length_c   1.000
_cell.angle_alpha   90.00
_cell.angle_beta   90.00
_cell.angle_gamma   90.00
#
_symmetry.space_group_name_H-M   'P 1'
#
loop_
_entity.id
_entity.type
_entity.pdbx_description
1 polymer ?
#
loop_
_entity_poly.entity_id
_entity_poly.type
_entity_poly.pdbx_seq_one_letter_code
_entity_poly.pdbx_strand_id
1 'polypeptide(L)'
;AVIMFLYFIKDLNERFKKKLPIPIPGEIIVVIVSTGISYGMVMSENYGVEVVGKIPTGLLPPKIPDFSVFPSLFPDAFTIAVVGFSIAISLAKIFALKHGYSVDGNQELIALGLCNFMSSFFHTFAVTASMSRSLVQESTGGHTEIAGLLASLLVLLVVVAIGFVFQPLPTTVLAAIIMVNLLGMFKQMKDIPALWRTSKIELAIWLVSFFASVLLGLDYGLVVAMSFAILTVIYRTQCPKNALLGQIPDTGLYFDVDEYEEAEECSGIKIFQSNTSMYFANSDLYVSALKAKTGIDPAKLLLGVTHEVVAGAKKQMDHVYTNGQMTENHTESESEDDFFLQRLTPIHTIILDFTPVNFIDSVGAKTIKSILVRPFICLCCAGTLLSDLRTLKFFFEPVTPDLIFPTIHDAVLHCKHSRDVPICPDVQ
;
A
#
# COMPACT_ATOMS: atom_id res chain seq x y z
N ALA A 1 -39.67 -7.38 -21.92
CA ALA A 1 -40.26 -6.02 -21.94
C ALA A 1 -39.71 -5.14 -20.81
N VAL A 2 -39.87 -5.52 -19.53
CA VAL A 2 -39.44 -4.72 -18.36
C VAL A 2 -37.95 -4.32 -18.43
N ILE A 3 -37.05 -5.26 -18.71
CA ILE A 3 -35.61 -4.98 -18.82
C ILE A 3 -35.32 -3.92 -19.89
N MET A 4 -35.92 -4.07 -21.08
CA MET A 4 -35.75 -3.13 -22.19
C MET A 4 -36.28 -1.73 -21.83
N PHE A 5 -37.43 -1.67 -21.15
CA PHE A 5 -38.00 -0.41 -20.68
C PHE A 5 -37.09 0.28 -19.66
N LEU A 6 -36.63 -0.43 -18.63
CA LEU A 6 -35.74 0.13 -17.62
C LEU A 6 -34.40 0.58 -18.22
N TYR A 7 -33.84 -0.22 -19.14
CA TYR A 7 -32.61 0.15 -19.85
C TYR A 7 -32.82 1.42 -20.69
N PHE A 8 -33.93 1.51 -21.42
CA PHE A 8 -34.27 2.69 -22.22
C PHE A 8 -34.45 3.94 -21.35
N ILE A 9 -35.16 3.85 -20.23
CA ILE A 9 -35.32 4.97 -19.29
C ILE A 9 -33.98 5.41 -18.72
N LYS A 10 -33.08 4.47 -18.37
CA LYS A 10 -31.73 4.80 -17.92
C LYS A 10 -30.91 5.53 -18.99
N ASP A 11 -30.93 5.05 -20.23
CA ASP A 11 -30.23 5.71 -21.35
C ASP A 11 -30.80 7.11 -21.62
N LEU A 12 -32.12 7.26 -21.51
CA LEU A 12 -32.80 8.55 -21.67
C LEU A 12 -32.44 9.54 -20.54
N ASN A 13 -32.44 9.07 -19.28
CA ASN A 13 -32.01 9.87 -18.13
C ASN A 13 -30.56 10.35 -18.28
N GLU A 14 -29.64 9.49 -18.73
CA GLU A 14 -28.24 9.86 -18.98
C GLU A 14 -28.11 10.89 -20.11
N ARG A 15 -28.76 10.67 -21.25
CA ARG A 15 -28.68 11.59 -22.41
C ARG A 15 -29.26 12.96 -22.13
N PHE A 16 -30.37 13.02 -21.40
CA PHE A 16 -31.10 14.25 -21.12
C PHE A 16 -30.85 14.79 -19.71
N LYS A 17 -29.80 14.33 -19.03
CA LYS A 17 -29.43 14.76 -17.66
C LYS A 17 -29.34 16.28 -17.48
N LYS A 18 -28.94 17.02 -18.54
CA LYS A 18 -28.86 18.49 -18.51
C LYS A 18 -30.20 19.21 -18.68
N LYS A 19 -31.20 18.53 -19.24
CA LYS A 19 -32.52 19.11 -19.58
C LYS A 19 -33.63 18.65 -18.63
N LEU A 20 -33.46 17.51 -17.98
CA LEU A 20 -34.41 16.98 -17.00
C LEU A 20 -34.04 17.49 -15.60
N PRO A 21 -34.90 18.27 -14.93
CA PRO A 21 -34.63 18.74 -13.57
C PRO A 21 -34.68 17.61 -12.53
N ILE A 22 -35.39 16.51 -12.82
CA ILE A 22 -35.54 15.34 -11.94
C ILE A 22 -35.41 14.07 -12.82
N PRO A 23 -34.64 13.05 -12.40
CA PRO A 23 -34.55 11.80 -13.14
C PRO A 23 -35.89 11.06 -13.13
N ILE A 24 -36.25 10.45 -14.25
CA ILE A 24 -37.50 9.71 -14.38
C ILE A 24 -37.41 8.43 -13.54
N PRO A 25 -38.34 8.18 -12.58
CA PRO A 25 -38.29 7.03 -11.68
C PRO A 25 -38.83 5.77 -12.37
N GLY A 26 -38.05 5.21 -13.28
CA GLY A 26 -38.43 4.05 -14.10
C GLY A 26 -38.80 2.81 -13.28
N GLU A 27 -38.09 2.58 -12.17
CA GLU A 27 -38.33 1.45 -11.27
C GLU A 27 -39.71 1.53 -10.61
N ILE A 28 -40.12 2.73 -10.14
CA ILE A 28 -41.43 2.94 -9.51
C ILE A 28 -42.55 2.74 -10.54
N ILE A 29 -42.39 3.28 -11.75
CA ILE A 29 -43.37 3.12 -12.85
C ILE A 29 -43.58 1.63 -13.15
N VAL A 30 -42.48 0.88 -13.28
CA VAL A 30 -42.52 -0.56 -13.53
C VAL A 30 -43.24 -1.29 -12.40
N VAL A 31 -42.95 -0.96 -11.14
CA VAL A 31 -43.61 -1.59 -9.98
C VAL A 31 -45.10 -1.31 -9.99
N ILE A 32 -45.53 -0.05 -10.18
CA ILE A 32 -46.96 0.33 -10.16
C ILE A 32 -47.72 -0.37 -11.31
N VAL A 33 -47.20 -0.28 -12.54
CA VAL A 33 -47.86 -0.86 -13.72
C VAL A 33 -47.91 -2.38 -13.62
N SER A 34 -46.81 -3.02 -13.22
CA SER A 34 -46.76 -4.49 -13.12
C SER A 34 -47.66 -5.01 -12.00
N THR A 35 -47.74 -4.30 -10.88
CA THR A 35 -48.65 -4.62 -9.77
C THR A 35 -50.11 -4.50 -10.23
N GLY A 36 -50.46 -3.41 -10.93
CA GLY A 36 -51.81 -3.19 -11.45
C GLY A 36 -52.24 -4.25 -12.47
N ILE A 37 -51.34 -4.63 -13.40
CA ILE A 37 -51.60 -5.69 -14.38
C ILE A 37 -51.74 -7.05 -13.69
N SER A 38 -50.82 -7.38 -12.78
CA SER A 38 -50.84 -8.65 -12.04
C SER A 38 -52.11 -8.82 -11.22
N TYR A 39 -52.56 -7.74 -10.55
CA TYR A 39 -53.81 -7.70 -9.82
C TYR A 39 -55.02 -7.83 -10.75
N GLY A 40 -55.08 -7.04 -11.83
CA GLY A 40 -56.23 -7.00 -12.74
C GLY A 40 -56.44 -8.28 -13.54
N MET A 41 -55.36 -9.00 -13.88
CA MET A 41 -55.42 -10.27 -14.62
C MET A 41 -55.39 -11.51 -13.72
N VAL A 42 -55.28 -11.31 -12.39
CA VAL A 42 -55.08 -12.38 -11.39
C VAL A 42 -53.98 -13.35 -11.85
N MET A 43 -52.80 -12.78 -12.15
CA MET A 43 -51.71 -13.53 -12.81
C MET A 43 -51.23 -14.74 -12.01
N SER A 44 -51.28 -14.66 -10.69
CA SER A 44 -50.86 -15.75 -9.81
C SER A 44 -51.73 -16.99 -9.97
N GLU A 45 -53.05 -16.85 -10.08
CA GLU A 45 -53.98 -17.98 -10.15
C GLU A 45 -54.15 -18.47 -11.59
N ASN A 46 -54.31 -17.54 -12.53
CA ASN A 46 -54.61 -17.87 -13.93
C ASN A 46 -53.39 -18.36 -14.71
N TYR A 47 -52.19 -17.90 -14.36
CA TYR A 47 -50.96 -18.17 -15.11
C TYR A 47 -49.83 -18.76 -14.25
N GLY A 48 -50.07 -19.02 -12.96
CA GLY A 48 -49.06 -19.61 -12.07
C GLY A 48 -47.84 -18.73 -11.85
N VAL A 49 -47.96 -17.41 -12.02
CA VAL A 49 -46.84 -16.48 -11.85
C VAL A 49 -46.56 -16.29 -10.36
N GLU A 50 -45.30 -16.48 -9.95
CA GLU A 50 -44.88 -16.24 -8.57
C GLU A 50 -44.95 -14.74 -8.23
N VAL A 51 -45.66 -14.43 -7.15
CA VAL A 51 -45.83 -13.08 -6.61
C VAL A 51 -45.23 -12.97 -5.21
N VAL A 52 -44.94 -11.75 -4.77
CA VAL A 52 -44.34 -11.47 -3.44
C VAL A 52 -45.16 -12.08 -2.29
N GLY A 53 -46.48 -12.10 -2.42
CA GLY A 53 -47.36 -12.71 -1.43
C GLY A 53 -47.52 -11.86 -0.18
N LYS A 54 -47.85 -12.49 0.95
CA LYS A 54 -48.25 -11.78 2.17
C LYS A 54 -47.06 -11.09 2.84
N ILE A 55 -47.05 -9.77 2.81
CA ILE A 55 -46.08 -8.93 3.53
C ILE A 55 -46.58 -8.71 4.96
N PRO A 56 -45.78 -8.98 6.01
CA PRO A 56 -46.17 -8.72 7.39
C PRO A 56 -46.39 -7.22 7.59
N THR A 57 -47.60 -6.84 8.00
CA THR A 57 -47.96 -5.45 8.27
C THR A 57 -47.62 -5.09 9.71
N GLY A 58 -46.97 -3.92 9.89
CA GLY A 58 -46.61 -3.38 11.20
C GLY A 58 -45.14 -3.59 11.56
N LEU A 59 -44.72 -2.96 12.66
CA LEU A 59 -43.37 -3.06 13.18
C LEU A 59 -43.27 -4.27 14.12
N LEU A 60 -42.20 -5.05 13.98
CA LEU A 60 -41.85 -6.09 14.95
C LEU A 60 -41.30 -5.43 16.22
N PRO A 61 -41.64 -5.95 17.42
CA PRO A 61 -41.06 -5.44 18.66
C PRO A 61 -39.54 -5.68 18.68
N PRO A 62 -38.77 -4.81 19.37
CA PRO A 62 -37.33 -5.00 19.48
C PRO A 62 -37.01 -6.32 20.20
N LYS A 63 -36.02 -7.05 19.71
CA LYS A 63 -35.58 -8.34 20.26
C LYS A 63 -34.07 -8.32 20.49
N ILE A 64 -33.63 -8.84 21.63
CA ILE A 64 -32.21 -8.99 21.96
C ILE A 64 -31.62 -10.11 21.07
N PRO A 65 -30.48 -9.87 20.38
CA PRO A 65 -29.79 -10.91 19.62
C PRO A 65 -29.37 -12.08 20.51
N ASP A 66 -29.45 -13.29 19.98
CA ASP A 66 -28.99 -14.48 20.68
C ASP A 66 -27.45 -14.54 20.65
N PHE A 67 -26.81 -14.39 21.81
CA PHE A 67 -25.35 -14.42 21.92
C PHE A 67 -24.77 -15.83 21.83
N SER A 68 -25.58 -16.89 21.88
CA SER A 68 -25.09 -18.27 21.79
C SER A 68 -24.51 -18.59 20.41
N VAL A 69 -25.02 -17.95 19.34
CA VAL A 69 -24.56 -18.11 17.96
C VAL A 69 -23.37 -17.22 17.59
N PHE A 70 -22.96 -16.32 18.50
CA PHE A 70 -21.88 -15.36 18.25
C PHE A 70 -20.54 -16.02 17.86
N PRO A 71 -20.06 -17.09 18.54
CA PRO A 71 -18.78 -17.70 18.19
C PRO A 71 -18.75 -18.28 16.76
N SER A 72 -19.87 -18.83 16.28
CA SER A 72 -19.97 -19.36 14.93
C SER A 72 -20.07 -18.28 13.85
N LEU A 73 -20.63 -17.12 14.17
CA LEU A 73 -20.88 -16.02 13.22
C LEU A 73 -19.76 -14.98 13.19
N PHE A 74 -18.83 -15.01 14.14
CA PHE A 74 -17.79 -13.99 14.28
C PHE A 74 -16.92 -13.82 13.01
N PRO A 75 -16.43 -14.89 12.33
CA PRO A 75 -15.61 -14.72 11.12
C PRO A 75 -16.37 -14.05 9.97
N ASP A 76 -17.63 -14.44 9.76
CA ASP A 76 -18.48 -13.88 8.71
C ASP A 76 -18.83 -12.42 9.01
N ALA A 77 -19.17 -12.13 10.27
CA ALA A 77 -19.48 -10.78 10.73
C ALA A 77 -18.27 -9.83 10.59
N PHE A 78 -17.06 -10.30 10.92
CA PHE A 78 -15.83 -9.54 10.73
C PHE A 78 -15.60 -9.21 9.24
N THR A 79 -15.79 -10.20 8.37
CA THR A 79 -15.64 -10.03 6.92
C THR A 79 -16.64 -9.02 6.38
N ILE A 80 -17.92 -9.13 6.76
CA ILE A 80 -18.97 -8.18 6.38
C ILE A 80 -18.67 -6.77 6.90
N ALA A 81 -18.14 -6.63 8.12
CA ALA A 81 -17.78 -5.32 8.68
C ALA A 81 -16.64 -4.66 7.89
N VAL A 82 -15.59 -5.41 7.53
CA VAL A 82 -14.47 -4.90 6.72
C VAL A 82 -14.94 -4.46 5.34
N VAL A 83 -15.73 -5.30 4.65
CA VAL A 83 -16.27 -4.95 3.32
C VAL A 83 -17.24 -3.78 3.40
N GLY A 84 -18.16 -3.83 4.36
CA GLY A 84 -19.17 -2.80 4.57
C GLY A 84 -18.57 -1.44 4.87
N PHE A 85 -17.55 -1.38 5.74
CA PHE A 85 -16.81 -0.15 6.01
C PHE A 85 -16.01 0.31 4.80
N SER A 86 -15.32 -0.60 4.09
CA SER A 86 -14.56 -0.26 2.89
C SER A 86 -15.43 0.40 1.82
N ILE A 87 -16.62 -0.15 1.56
CA ILE A 87 -17.58 0.45 0.61
C ILE A 87 -18.03 1.83 1.08
N ALA A 88 -18.36 1.98 2.38
CA ALA A 88 -18.81 3.23 2.95
C ALA A 88 -17.74 4.33 2.86
N ILE A 89 -16.51 4.07 3.31
CA ILE A 89 -15.43 5.06 3.28
C ILE A 89 -14.99 5.39 1.85
N SER A 90 -14.98 4.41 0.93
CA SER A 90 -14.70 4.66 -0.48
C SER A 90 -15.73 5.59 -1.10
N LEU A 91 -17.02 5.37 -0.83
CA LEU A 91 -18.08 6.25 -1.33
C LEU A 91 -18.01 7.65 -0.72
N ALA A 92 -17.77 7.74 0.59
CA ALA A 92 -17.61 9.01 1.29
C ALA A 92 -16.45 9.82 0.70
N LYS A 93 -15.30 9.20 0.44
CA LYS A 93 -14.14 9.85 -0.18
C LYS A 93 -14.40 10.32 -1.62
N ILE A 94 -15.20 9.59 -2.40
CA ILE A 94 -15.58 10.01 -3.76
C ILE A 94 -16.37 11.33 -3.70
N PHE A 95 -17.35 11.43 -2.80
CA PHE A 95 -18.13 12.67 -2.66
C PHE A 95 -17.33 13.79 -1.99
N ALA A 96 -16.46 13.48 -1.04
CA ALA A 96 -15.54 14.42 -0.41
C ALA A 96 -14.63 15.11 -1.42
N LEU A 97 -14.01 14.33 -2.31
CA LEU A 97 -13.20 14.84 -3.42
C LEU A 97 -14.04 15.71 -4.37
N LYS A 98 -15.26 15.27 -4.68
CA LYS A 98 -16.15 15.95 -5.63
C LYS A 98 -16.64 17.31 -5.12
N HIS A 99 -16.94 17.42 -3.83
CA HIS A 99 -17.51 18.62 -3.22
C HIS A 99 -16.51 19.42 -2.36
N GLY A 100 -15.26 18.97 -2.25
CA GLY A 100 -14.18 19.71 -1.59
C GLY A 100 -14.25 19.74 -0.07
N TYR A 101 -14.82 18.71 0.57
CA TYR A 101 -14.82 18.55 2.03
C TYR A 101 -13.90 17.39 2.46
N SER A 102 -13.55 17.33 3.74
CA SER A 102 -12.77 16.23 4.32
C SER A 102 -13.67 15.21 5.02
N VAL A 103 -13.26 13.94 5.01
CA VAL A 103 -13.95 12.85 5.70
C VAL A 103 -13.01 12.23 6.72
N ASP A 104 -13.50 12.09 7.96
CA ASP A 104 -12.82 11.33 9.01
C ASP A 104 -13.27 9.86 8.97
N GLY A 105 -12.32 8.97 8.67
CA GLY A 105 -12.58 7.54 8.60
C GLY A 105 -12.93 6.91 9.96
N ASN A 106 -12.39 7.44 11.06
CA ASN A 106 -12.71 6.94 12.41
C ASN A 106 -14.15 7.26 12.78
N GLN A 107 -14.61 8.48 12.45
CA GLN A 107 -15.99 8.90 12.67
C GLN A 107 -16.98 8.06 11.85
N GLU A 108 -16.68 7.80 10.58
CA GLU A 108 -17.49 6.93 9.72
C GLU A 108 -17.57 5.50 10.25
N LEU A 109 -16.45 4.95 10.75
CA LEU A 109 -16.43 3.60 11.32
C LEU A 109 -17.32 3.49 12.56
N ILE A 110 -17.22 4.47 13.46
CA ILE A 110 -18.05 4.53 14.68
C ILE A 110 -19.53 4.70 14.31
N ALA A 111 -19.84 5.60 13.37
CA ALA A 111 -21.22 5.84 12.92
C ALA A 111 -21.84 4.58 12.29
N LEU A 112 -21.11 3.89 11.41
CA LEU A 112 -21.57 2.65 10.78
C LEU A 112 -21.74 1.50 11.79
N GLY A 113 -20.81 1.40 12.75
CA GLY A 113 -20.88 0.43 13.85
C GLY A 113 -22.10 0.66 14.75
N LEU A 114 -22.33 1.91 15.17
CA LEU A 114 -23.50 2.28 15.97
C LEU A 114 -24.81 2.04 15.20
N CYS A 115 -24.85 2.34 13.91
CA CYS A 115 -26.01 2.09 13.07
C CYS A 115 -26.38 0.60 13.04
N ASN A 116 -25.40 -0.27 12.78
CA ASN A 116 -25.61 -1.72 12.73
C ASN A 116 -25.89 -2.32 14.12
N PHE A 117 -25.26 -1.79 15.17
CA PHE A 117 -25.55 -2.22 16.54
C PHE A 117 -27.00 -1.92 16.91
N MET A 118 -27.46 -0.69 16.69
CA MET A 118 -28.84 -0.29 17.01
C MET A 118 -29.85 -1.02 16.13
N SER A 119 -29.55 -1.24 14.85
CA SER A 119 -30.48 -1.92 13.93
C SER A 119 -30.62 -3.42 14.24
N SER A 120 -29.60 -4.05 14.83
CA SER A 120 -29.64 -5.49 15.20
C SER A 120 -30.82 -5.86 16.11
N PHE A 121 -31.30 -4.93 16.94
CA PHE A 121 -32.45 -5.13 17.81
C PHE A 121 -33.80 -5.15 17.07
N PHE A 122 -33.84 -4.70 15.81
CA PHE A 122 -35.06 -4.52 15.01
C PHE A 122 -35.18 -5.49 13.83
N HIS A 123 -34.56 -6.68 13.94
CA HIS A 123 -34.62 -7.74 12.92
C HIS A 123 -34.06 -7.32 11.54
N THR A 124 -33.06 -6.45 11.51
CA THR A 124 -32.41 -6.01 10.26
C THR A 124 -31.18 -6.85 9.94
N PHE A 125 -30.87 -6.99 8.65
CA PHE A 125 -29.55 -7.44 8.20
C PHE A 125 -28.52 -6.30 8.25
N ALA A 126 -27.23 -6.65 8.09
CA ALA A 126 -26.14 -5.67 8.11
C ALA A 126 -26.30 -4.62 6.99
N VAL A 127 -26.20 -3.34 7.35
CA VAL A 127 -26.38 -2.21 6.44
C VAL A 127 -25.05 -1.53 6.10
N THR A 128 -24.94 -1.03 4.87
CA THR A 128 -23.83 -0.21 4.38
C THR A 128 -24.33 0.85 3.40
N ALA A 129 -23.43 1.73 2.97
CA ALA A 129 -23.68 2.78 2.01
C ALA A 129 -24.09 2.22 0.63
N SER A 130 -24.98 2.93 -0.06
CA SER A 130 -25.58 2.49 -1.32
C SER A 130 -25.24 3.46 -2.43
N MET A 131 -24.22 3.14 -3.24
CA MET A 131 -23.75 4.00 -4.34
C MET A 131 -24.88 4.50 -5.24
N SER A 132 -25.79 3.61 -5.67
CA SER A 132 -26.90 3.98 -6.57
C SER A 132 -27.86 5.02 -5.95
N ARG A 133 -28.12 4.95 -4.64
CA ARG A 133 -29.05 5.86 -3.96
C ARG A 133 -28.39 7.21 -3.66
N SER A 134 -27.14 7.18 -3.18
CA SER A 134 -26.37 8.39 -2.93
C SER A 134 -26.11 9.18 -4.21
N LEU A 135 -25.82 8.51 -5.34
CA LEU A 135 -25.63 9.18 -6.63
C LEU A 135 -26.92 9.83 -7.13
N VAL A 136 -28.08 9.17 -6.97
CA VAL A 136 -29.37 9.78 -7.33
C VAL A 136 -29.63 11.01 -6.46
N GLN A 137 -29.49 10.89 -5.13
CA GLN A 137 -29.67 11.99 -4.19
C GLN A 137 -28.78 13.20 -4.55
N GLU A 138 -27.49 12.96 -4.78
CA GLU A 138 -26.53 14.00 -5.18
C GLU A 138 -26.89 14.62 -6.54
N SER A 139 -27.26 13.79 -7.52
CA SER A 139 -27.67 14.28 -8.85
C SER A 139 -28.95 15.12 -8.83
N THR A 140 -29.80 14.92 -7.83
CA THR A 140 -31.01 15.72 -7.60
C THR A 140 -30.76 16.97 -6.75
N GLY A 141 -29.51 17.26 -6.38
CA GLY A 141 -29.14 18.43 -5.57
C GLY A 141 -29.33 18.24 -4.06
N GLY A 142 -29.36 16.99 -3.58
CA GLY A 142 -29.43 16.68 -2.15
C GLY A 142 -28.07 16.87 -1.48
N HIS A 143 -27.93 17.91 -0.65
CA HIS A 143 -26.67 18.28 0.02
C HIS A 143 -26.67 18.06 1.55
N THR A 144 -27.77 17.60 2.13
CA THR A 144 -27.92 17.41 3.58
C THR A 144 -28.46 16.02 3.93
N GLU A 145 -28.19 15.57 5.16
CA GLU A 145 -28.64 14.29 5.72
C GLU A 145 -30.16 14.24 5.91
N ILE A 146 -30.83 15.39 5.89
CA ILE A 146 -32.30 15.50 5.93
C ILE A 146 -32.92 14.71 4.79
N ALA A 147 -32.28 14.64 3.62
CA ALA A 147 -32.75 13.80 2.51
C ALA A 147 -32.84 12.32 2.89
N GLY A 148 -31.86 11.82 3.66
CA GLY A 148 -31.85 10.46 4.18
C GLY A 148 -32.94 10.22 5.23
N LEU A 149 -33.19 11.20 6.10
CA LEU A 149 -34.27 11.17 7.10
C LEU A 149 -35.66 11.14 6.44
N LEU A 150 -35.88 11.97 5.43
CA LEU A 150 -37.14 11.99 4.68
C LEU A 150 -37.35 10.66 3.93
N ALA A 151 -36.28 10.11 3.35
CA ALA A 151 -36.33 8.81 2.68
C ALA A 151 -36.68 7.68 3.67
N SER A 152 -36.11 7.67 4.89
CA SER A 152 -36.43 6.65 5.89
C SER A 152 -37.86 6.78 6.42
N LEU A 153 -38.37 8.00 6.62
CA LEU A 153 -39.79 8.24 6.95
C LEU A 153 -40.73 7.73 5.86
N LEU A 154 -40.40 7.95 4.59
CA LEU A 154 -41.20 7.45 3.48
C LEU A 154 -41.21 5.92 3.45
N VAL A 155 -40.05 5.28 3.66
CA VAL A 155 -39.97 3.81 3.75
C VAL A 155 -40.80 3.29 4.92
N LEU A 156 -40.73 3.94 6.09
CA LEU A 156 -41.55 3.59 7.25
C LEU A 156 -43.05 3.67 6.94
N LEU A 157 -43.49 4.76 6.29
CA LEU A 157 -44.88 4.92 5.87
C LEU A 157 -45.32 3.80 4.91
N VAL A 158 -44.47 3.46 3.94
CA VAL A 158 -44.75 2.40 2.98
C VAL A 158 -44.92 1.05 3.68
N VAL A 159 -44.04 0.71 4.62
CA VAL A 159 -44.10 -0.56 5.37
C VAL A 159 -45.35 -0.65 6.24
N VAL A 160 -45.73 0.43 6.94
CA VAL A 160 -46.86 0.41 7.87
C VAL A 160 -48.21 0.52 7.18
N ALA A 161 -48.32 1.35 6.13
CA ALA A 161 -49.62 1.70 5.54
C ALA A 161 -49.85 1.12 4.13
N ILE A 162 -48.81 0.98 3.30
CA ILE A 162 -48.95 0.70 1.85
C ILE A 162 -48.49 -0.72 1.49
N GLY A 163 -47.89 -1.46 2.43
CA GLY A 163 -47.30 -2.79 2.18
C GLY A 163 -48.23 -3.78 1.49
N PHE A 164 -49.54 -3.73 1.77
CA PHE A 164 -50.53 -4.63 1.16
C PHE A 164 -50.66 -4.45 -0.36
N VAL A 165 -50.35 -3.26 -0.90
CA VAL A 165 -50.44 -2.96 -2.33
C VAL A 165 -49.41 -3.77 -3.13
N PHE A 166 -48.29 -4.16 -2.52
CA PHE A 166 -47.22 -4.88 -3.20
C PHE A 166 -47.36 -6.41 -3.18
N GLN A 167 -48.38 -6.96 -2.52
CA GLN A 167 -48.60 -8.42 -2.46
C GLN A 167 -48.74 -9.09 -3.84
N PRO A 168 -49.50 -8.53 -4.83
CA PRO A 168 -49.62 -9.13 -6.15
C PRO A 168 -48.43 -8.83 -7.08
N LEU A 169 -47.37 -8.16 -6.61
CA LEU A 169 -46.22 -7.83 -7.44
C LEU A 169 -45.48 -9.12 -7.88
N PRO A 170 -45.24 -9.34 -9.19
CA PRO A 170 -44.50 -10.52 -9.64
C PRO A 170 -43.01 -10.47 -9.25
N THR A 171 -42.47 -11.60 -8.76
CA THR A 171 -41.05 -11.72 -8.37
C THR A 171 -40.10 -11.53 -9.56
N THR A 172 -40.56 -11.88 -10.77
CA THR A 172 -39.82 -11.70 -12.04
C THR A 172 -39.52 -10.23 -12.34
N VAL A 173 -40.38 -9.30 -11.91
CA VAL A 173 -40.16 -7.86 -12.09
C VAL A 173 -39.07 -7.35 -11.14
N LEU A 174 -39.05 -7.84 -9.90
CA LEU A 174 -37.98 -7.54 -8.95
C LEU A 174 -36.62 -8.05 -9.47
N ALA A 175 -36.58 -9.28 -10.02
CA ALA A 175 -35.38 -9.83 -10.63
C ALA A 175 -34.90 -8.98 -11.83
N ALA A 176 -35.82 -8.50 -12.66
CA ALA A 176 -35.50 -7.61 -13.78
C ALA A 176 -34.90 -6.27 -13.31
N ILE A 177 -35.43 -5.68 -12.24
CA ILE A 177 -34.89 -4.45 -11.64
C ILE A 177 -33.45 -4.68 -11.14
N ILE A 178 -33.22 -5.78 -10.41
CA ILE A 178 -31.88 -6.14 -9.93
C ILE A 178 -30.91 -6.30 -11.10
N MET A 179 -31.28 -7.05 -12.13
CA MET A 179 -30.44 -7.27 -13.31
C MET A 179 -30.02 -5.95 -13.98
N VAL A 180 -30.96 -5.03 -14.19
CA VAL A 180 -30.69 -3.74 -14.84
C VAL A 180 -29.85 -2.80 -13.94
N ASN A 181 -29.93 -2.94 -12.62
CA ASN A 181 -29.05 -2.22 -11.69
C ASN A 181 -27.62 -2.74 -11.72
N LEU A 182 -27.43 -4.06 -11.85
CA LEU A 182 -26.12 -4.69 -11.91
C LEU A 182 -25.37 -4.40 -13.23
N LEU A 183 -26.08 -4.14 -14.34
CA LEU A 183 -25.45 -3.79 -15.63
C LEU A 183 -24.48 -2.60 -15.53
N GLY A 184 -24.75 -1.63 -14.65
CA GLY A 184 -23.86 -0.49 -14.42
C GLY A 184 -22.52 -0.92 -13.82
N MET A 185 -22.53 -1.88 -12.90
CA MET A 185 -21.33 -2.41 -12.27
C MET A 185 -20.50 -3.25 -13.25
N PHE A 186 -21.14 -4.05 -14.11
CA PHE A 186 -20.45 -4.82 -15.14
C PHE A 186 -19.69 -3.96 -16.18
N LYS A 187 -20.03 -2.66 -16.32
CA LYS A 187 -19.27 -1.75 -17.18
C LYS A 187 -17.82 -1.57 -16.72
N GLN A 188 -17.50 -1.81 -15.44
CA GLN A 188 -16.13 -1.76 -14.89
C GLN A 188 -15.17 -2.76 -15.56
N MET A 189 -15.69 -3.82 -16.20
CA MET A 189 -14.87 -4.73 -17.01
C MET A 189 -14.14 -4.02 -18.16
N LYS A 190 -14.61 -2.83 -18.57
CA LYS A 190 -13.97 -2.01 -19.59
C LYS A 190 -12.66 -1.35 -19.13
N ASP A 191 -12.33 -1.41 -17.84
CA ASP A 191 -11.10 -0.80 -17.29
C ASP A 191 -9.87 -1.71 -17.50
N ILE A 192 -10.07 -2.98 -17.82
CA ILE A 192 -9.00 -3.99 -18.03
C ILE A 192 -7.94 -3.53 -19.05
N PRO A 193 -8.29 -3.02 -20.25
CA PRO A 193 -7.29 -2.59 -21.22
C PRO A 193 -6.47 -1.38 -20.76
N ALA A 194 -7.07 -0.50 -19.95
CA ALA A 194 -6.36 0.64 -19.38
C ALA A 194 -5.37 0.16 -18.30
N LEU A 195 -5.81 -0.74 -17.41
CA LEU A 195 -4.95 -1.35 -16.39
C LEU A 195 -3.77 -2.12 -17.02
N TRP A 196 -4.01 -2.88 -18.09
CA TRP A 196 -2.94 -3.60 -18.81
C TRP A 196 -1.85 -2.66 -19.34
N ARG A 197 -2.23 -1.46 -19.81
CA ARG A 197 -1.29 -0.47 -20.35
C ARG A 197 -0.54 0.29 -19.26
N THR A 198 -1.17 0.55 -18.12
CA THR A 198 -0.59 1.34 -17.04
C THR A 198 0.24 0.49 -16.07
N SER A 199 -0.36 -0.55 -15.48
CA SER A 199 0.26 -1.36 -14.44
C SER A 199 -0.21 -2.81 -14.49
N LYS A 200 0.68 -3.69 -14.98
CA LYS A 200 0.45 -5.15 -15.00
C LYS A 200 0.17 -5.71 -13.61
N ILE A 201 0.75 -5.10 -12.59
CA ILE A 201 0.61 -5.50 -11.20
C ILE A 201 -0.81 -5.19 -10.69
N GLU A 202 -1.33 -4.00 -10.97
CA GLU A 202 -2.70 -3.63 -10.58
C GLU A 202 -3.74 -4.50 -11.30
N LEU A 203 -3.48 -4.82 -12.58
CA LEU A 203 -4.31 -5.77 -13.30
C LEU A 203 -4.28 -7.17 -12.66
N ALA A 204 -3.12 -7.65 -12.21
CA ALA A 204 -3.03 -8.94 -11.52
C ALA A 204 -3.87 -8.95 -10.24
N ILE A 205 -3.81 -7.89 -9.43
CA ILE A 205 -4.65 -7.73 -8.23
C ILE A 205 -6.14 -7.78 -8.63
N TRP A 206 -6.52 -7.04 -9.68
CA TRP A 206 -7.89 -7.01 -10.16
C TRP A 206 -8.38 -8.40 -10.61
N LEU A 207 -7.59 -9.13 -11.41
CA LEU A 207 -7.94 -10.46 -11.91
C LEU A 207 -8.03 -11.48 -10.77
N VAL A 208 -7.04 -11.51 -9.87
CA VAL A 208 -7.04 -12.42 -8.71
C VAL A 208 -8.25 -12.14 -7.83
N SER A 209 -8.55 -10.87 -7.56
CA SER A 209 -9.72 -10.50 -6.75
C SER A 209 -11.03 -10.93 -7.39
N PHE A 210 -11.18 -10.73 -8.71
CA PHE A 210 -12.37 -11.14 -9.46
C PHE A 210 -12.57 -12.66 -9.45
N PHE A 211 -11.55 -13.41 -9.87
CA PHE A 211 -11.66 -14.87 -9.93
C PHE A 211 -11.77 -15.52 -8.56
N ALA A 212 -11.05 -15.01 -7.54
CA ALA A 212 -11.17 -15.50 -6.18
C ALA A 212 -12.60 -15.30 -5.64
N SER A 213 -13.19 -14.12 -5.85
CA SER A 213 -14.56 -13.81 -5.41
C SER A 213 -15.63 -14.65 -6.12
N VAL A 214 -15.45 -14.92 -7.41
CA VAL A 214 -16.41 -15.72 -8.21
C VAL A 214 -16.32 -17.21 -7.89
N LEU A 215 -15.11 -17.75 -7.71
CA LEU A 215 -14.89 -19.19 -7.55
C LEU A 215 -14.96 -19.66 -6.09
N LEU A 216 -14.49 -18.86 -5.15
CA LEU A 216 -14.41 -19.23 -3.72
C LEU A 216 -15.52 -18.59 -2.87
N GLY A 217 -16.33 -17.72 -3.46
CA GLY A 217 -17.28 -16.87 -2.74
C GLY A 217 -16.65 -15.60 -2.20
N LEU A 218 -17.48 -14.67 -1.71
CA LEU A 218 -17.03 -13.35 -1.27
C LEU A 218 -16.13 -13.42 -0.04
N ASP A 219 -16.40 -14.34 0.88
CA ASP A 219 -15.70 -14.41 2.16
C ASP A 219 -14.23 -14.80 1.98
N TYR A 220 -13.99 -15.93 1.30
CA TYR A 220 -12.64 -16.38 0.95
C TYR A 220 -12.01 -15.52 -0.15
N GLY A 221 -12.81 -15.04 -1.10
CA GLY A 221 -12.34 -14.21 -2.20
C GLY A 221 -11.68 -12.92 -1.72
N LEU A 222 -12.26 -12.26 -0.71
CA LEU A 222 -11.69 -11.07 -0.10
C LEU A 222 -10.36 -11.35 0.60
N VAL A 223 -10.27 -12.44 1.38
CA VAL A 223 -9.04 -12.81 2.09
C VAL A 223 -7.90 -13.06 1.10
N VAL A 224 -8.19 -13.79 0.01
CA VAL A 224 -7.21 -14.06 -1.05
C VAL A 224 -6.79 -12.77 -1.75
N ALA A 225 -7.76 -11.90 -2.12
CA ALA A 225 -7.50 -10.61 -2.74
C ALA A 225 -6.60 -9.71 -1.88
N MET A 226 -6.93 -9.59 -0.60
CA MET A 226 -6.19 -8.78 0.37
C MET A 226 -4.77 -9.32 0.56
N SER A 227 -4.63 -10.63 0.75
CA SER A 227 -3.33 -11.27 0.92
C SER A 227 -2.45 -11.09 -0.31
N PHE A 228 -3.02 -11.25 -1.51
CA PHE A 228 -2.31 -11.04 -2.77
C PHE A 228 -1.89 -9.58 -2.97
N ALA A 229 -2.74 -8.61 -2.61
CA ALA A 229 -2.41 -7.20 -2.65
C ALA A 229 -1.24 -6.86 -1.70
N ILE A 230 -1.26 -7.36 -0.46
CA ILE A 230 -0.17 -7.18 0.50
C ILE A 230 1.12 -7.84 -0.01
N LEU A 231 1.05 -9.07 -0.50
CA LEU A 231 2.20 -9.79 -1.06
C LEU A 231 2.81 -9.02 -2.23
N THR A 232 1.98 -8.38 -3.04
CA THR A 232 2.43 -7.56 -4.16
C THR A 232 3.19 -6.30 -3.68
N VAL A 233 2.75 -5.66 -2.60
CA VAL A 233 3.49 -4.55 -1.97
C VAL A 233 4.84 -5.03 -1.43
N ILE A 234 4.86 -6.18 -0.77
CA ILE A 234 6.10 -6.80 -0.28
C ILE A 234 7.05 -7.10 -1.45
N TYR A 235 6.56 -7.74 -2.50
CA TYR A 235 7.35 -8.03 -3.70
C TYR A 235 7.93 -6.77 -4.35
N ARG A 236 7.14 -5.70 -4.46
CA ARG A 236 7.60 -4.41 -5.02
C ARG A 236 8.67 -3.74 -4.16
N THR A 237 8.61 -3.87 -2.84
CA THR A 237 9.59 -3.26 -1.92
C THR A 237 10.87 -4.09 -1.78
N GLN A 238 10.81 -5.41 -2.07
CA GLN A 238 11.96 -6.30 -2.08
C GLN A 238 12.85 -6.17 -3.32
N CYS A 239 12.31 -5.71 -4.45
CA CYS A 239 13.04 -5.54 -5.71
C CYS A 239 13.29 -4.05 -6.04
N PRO A 240 14.14 -3.34 -5.28
CA PRO A 240 14.46 -1.95 -5.60
C PRO A 240 15.22 -1.83 -6.91
N LYS A 241 15.02 -0.69 -7.58
CA LYS A 241 15.99 -0.21 -8.55
C LYS A 241 17.20 0.30 -7.79
N ASN A 242 18.37 -0.18 -8.20
CA ASN A 242 19.66 0.23 -7.65
C ASN A 242 20.44 0.92 -8.76
N ALA A 243 21.04 2.06 -8.44
CA ALA A 243 21.75 2.91 -9.38
C ALA A 243 23.18 3.16 -8.89
N LEU A 244 24.08 3.36 -9.84
CA LEU A 244 25.38 3.97 -9.56
C LEU A 244 25.27 5.43 -9.96
N LEU A 245 25.59 6.33 -9.04
CA LEU A 245 25.49 7.76 -9.30
C LEU A 245 26.83 8.30 -9.81
N GLY A 246 26.76 9.06 -10.89
CA GLY A 246 27.84 9.87 -11.45
C GLY A 246 27.58 11.36 -11.21
N GLN A 247 28.65 12.15 -11.21
CA GLN A 247 28.59 13.60 -11.08
C GLN A 247 28.45 14.23 -12.47
N ILE A 248 27.55 15.20 -12.63
CA ILE A 248 27.57 16.05 -13.83
C ILE A 248 28.75 17.04 -13.70
N PRO A 249 29.62 17.17 -14.72
CA PRO A 249 30.78 18.06 -14.69
C PRO A 249 30.45 19.48 -14.21
N ASP A 250 31.31 20.04 -13.36
CA ASP A 250 31.18 21.40 -12.79
C ASP A 250 29.90 21.68 -11.97
N THR A 251 29.16 20.64 -11.55
CA THR A 251 27.97 20.79 -10.70
C THR A 251 28.02 19.92 -9.44
N GLY A 252 27.17 20.21 -8.46
CA GLY A 252 26.93 19.36 -7.30
C GLY A 252 25.84 18.30 -7.52
N LEU A 253 25.47 18.02 -8.77
CA LEU A 253 24.37 17.12 -9.11
C LEU A 253 24.88 15.70 -9.39
N TYR A 254 24.18 14.71 -8.84
CA TYR A 254 24.50 13.30 -8.97
C TYR A 254 23.30 12.55 -9.56
N PHE A 255 23.50 11.86 -10.68
CA PHE A 255 22.46 11.13 -11.40
C PHE A 255 22.92 9.73 -11.79
N ASP A 256 21.97 8.84 -12.12
CA ASP A 256 22.27 7.49 -12.58
C ASP A 256 23.05 7.54 -13.90
N VAL A 257 24.23 6.93 -13.91
CA VAL A 257 25.14 6.85 -15.07
C VAL A 257 24.50 6.05 -16.20
N ASP A 258 23.64 5.08 -15.89
CA ASP A 258 22.95 4.27 -16.90
C ASP A 258 21.80 5.05 -17.58
N GLU A 259 21.27 6.11 -16.95
CA GLU A 259 20.12 6.89 -17.44
C GLU A 259 20.53 8.25 -18.06
N TYR A 260 21.60 8.88 -17.54
CA TYR A 260 22.09 10.18 -17.98
C TYR A 260 23.50 10.08 -18.55
N GLU A 261 23.64 10.25 -19.87
CA GLU A 261 24.95 10.17 -20.56
C GLU A 261 25.97 11.22 -20.10
N GLU A 262 25.49 12.35 -19.55
CA GLU A 262 26.33 13.45 -19.05
C GLU A 262 26.88 13.17 -17.64
N ALA A 263 26.39 12.14 -16.95
CA ALA A 263 26.83 11.80 -15.59
C ALA A 263 28.08 10.92 -15.63
N GLU A 264 29.19 11.42 -15.11
CA GLU A 264 30.46 10.69 -15.10
C GLU A 264 30.78 10.15 -13.69
N GLU A 265 31.23 8.90 -13.62
CA GLU A 265 31.65 8.32 -12.34
C GLU A 265 32.86 9.06 -11.76
N CYS A 266 32.84 9.30 -10.45
CA CYS A 266 33.97 9.90 -9.76
C CYS A 266 35.16 8.93 -9.71
N SER A 267 36.33 9.35 -10.20
CA SER A 267 37.54 8.53 -10.15
C SER A 267 37.89 8.10 -8.72
N GLY A 268 37.91 6.79 -8.47
CA GLY A 268 38.21 6.21 -7.15
C GLY A 268 37.04 6.19 -6.15
N ILE A 269 35.89 6.78 -6.47
CA ILE A 269 34.72 6.85 -5.59
C ILE A 269 33.51 6.23 -6.30
N LYS A 270 32.91 5.20 -5.68
CA LYS A 270 31.64 4.62 -6.15
C LYS A 270 30.48 5.11 -5.29
N ILE A 271 29.45 5.69 -5.90
CA ILE A 271 28.26 6.16 -5.19
C ILE A 271 27.13 5.19 -5.51
N PHE A 272 26.63 4.49 -4.50
CA PHE A 272 25.56 3.50 -4.65
C PHE A 272 24.27 4.02 -4.02
N GLN A 273 23.21 4.09 -4.81
CA GLN A 273 21.88 4.50 -4.36
C GLN A 273 20.89 3.34 -4.51
N SER A 274 20.04 3.15 -3.51
CA SER A 274 18.91 2.22 -3.58
C SER A 274 17.62 2.92 -3.16
N ASN A 275 16.60 2.83 -4.00
CA ASN A 275 15.32 3.55 -3.80
C ASN A 275 14.34 2.83 -2.85
N THR A 276 14.83 2.05 -1.89
CA THR A 276 13.96 1.34 -0.93
C THR A 276 14.48 1.44 0.49
N SER A 277 13.55 1.31 1.43
CA SER A 277 13.88 1.16 2.85
C SER A 277 14.51 -0.20 3.10
N MET A 278 15.46 -0.28 4.02
CA MET A 278 16.21 -1.51 4.27
C MET A 278 15.69 -2.24 5.50
N TYR A 279 15.28 -3.49 5.33
CA TYR A 279 14.75 -4.32 6.40
C TYR A 279 15.07 -5.79 6.15
N PHE A 280 14.70 -6.66 7.08
CA PHE A 280 15.02 -8.10 7.03
C PHE A 280 14.74 -8.76 5.66
N ALA A 281 13.65 -8.39 4.98
CA ALA A 281 13.27 -9.11 3.77
C ALA A 281 14.05 -8.72 2.51
N ASN A 282 14.79 -7.60 2.52
CA ASN A 282 15.54 -7.12 1.34
C ASN A 282 17.02 -6.83 1.62
N SER A 283 17.49 -7.03 2.86
CA SER A 283 18.89 -6.78 3.23
C SER A 283 19.88 -7.58 2.38
N ASP A 284 19.62 -8.86 2.12
CA ASP A 284 20.52 -9.72 1.34
C ASP A 284 20.55 -9.34 -0.14
N LEU A 285 19.40 -8.90 -0.68
CA LEU A 285 19.30 -8.40 -2.06
C LEU A 285 20.05 -7.08 -2.21
N TYR A 286 19.98 -6.20 -1.19
CA TYR A 286 20.75 -4.97 -1.15
C TYR A 286 22.26 -5.26 -1.19
N VAL A 287 22.75 -6.16 -0.35
CA VAL A 287 24.18 -6.54 -0.32
C VAL A 287 24.62 -7.14 -1.65
N SER A 288 23.82 -8.05 -2.20
CA SER A 288 24.09 -8.69 -3.50
C SER A 288 24.12 -7.65 -4.63
N ALA A 289 23.23 -6.67 -4.62
CA ALA A 289 23.19 -5.59 -5.61
C ALA A 289 24.37 -4.63 -5.47
N LEU A 290 24.73 -4.26 -4.23
CA LEU A 290 25.91 -3.45 -3.95
C LEU A 290 27.17 -4.15 -4.49
N LYS A 291 27.32 -5.44 -4.22
CA LYS A 291 28.42 -6.27 -4.73
C LYS A 291 28.45 -6.30 -6.26
N ALA A 292 27.30 -6.54 -6.89
CA ALA A 292 27.20 -6.65 -8.34
C ALA A 292 27.53 -5.32 -9.06
N LYS A 293 27.08 -4.18 -8.52
CA LYS A 293 27.32 -2.86 -9.11
C LYS A 293 28.73 -2.32 -8.79
N THR A 294 29.22 -2.48 -7.57
CA THR A 294 30.54 -1.93 -7.18
C THR A 294 31.70 -2.85 -7.56
N GLY A 295 31.45 -4.14 -7.78
CA GLY A 295 32.49 -5.15 -8.01
C GLY A 295 33.29 -5.52 -6.76
N ILE A 296 32.92 -4.98 -5.60
CA ILE A 296 33.62 -5.19 -4.32
C ILE A 296 32.79 -6.13 -3.45
N ASP A 297 33.42 -7.20 -2.97
CA ASP A 297 32.82 -8.12 -2.00
C ASP A 297 33.23 -7.75 -0.57
N PRO A 298 32.36 -7.06 0.21
CA PRO A 298 32.65 -6.72 1.60
C PRO A 298 32.99 -7.93 2.48
N ALA A 299 32.52 -9.14 2.14
CA ALA A 299 32.86 -10.35 2.89
C ALA A 299 34.32 -10.81 2.65
N LYS A 300 34.88 -10.55 1.46
CA LYS A 300 36.29 -10.86 1.16
C LYS A 300 37.25 -9.83 1.76
N LEU A 301 36.82 -8.57 1.88
CA LEU A 301 37.57 -7.54 2.60
C LEU A 301 37.77 -7.92 4.08
N LEU A 302 36.74 -8.47 4.73
CA LEU A 302 36.84 -8.99 6.11
C LEU A 302 37.82 -10.18 6.24
N LEU A 303 37.81 -11.09 5.27
CA LEU A 303 38.66 -12.30 5.30
C LEU A 303 40.14 -11.99 5.04
N GLY A 304 40.45 -11.03 4.17
CA GLY A 304 41.83 -10.55 3.93
C GLY A 304 42.49 -10.05 5.20
N VAL A 305 41.77 -9.23 5.97
CA VAL A 305 42.21 -8.72 7.28
C VAL A 305 42.46 -9.87 8.27
N THR A 306 41.57 -10.87 8.34
CA THR A 306 41.74 -11.98 9.30
C THR A 306 42.90 -12.91 8.98
N HIS A 307 43.23 -13.14 7.70
CA HIS A 307 44.35 -14.02 7.33
C HIS A 307 45.72 -13.38 7.58
N GLU A 308 45.83 -12.05 7.43
CA GLU A 308 47.08 -11.32 7.69
C GLU A 308 47.31 -11.05 9.17
N VAL A 309 46.27 -10.75 9.96
CA VAL A 309 46.39 -10.61 11.44
C VAL A 309 46.86 -11.93 12.07
N VAL A 310 46.40 -13.09 11.56
CA VAL A 310 46.85 -14.40 12.03
C VAL A 310 48.27 -14.74 11.55
N ALA A 311 48.69 -14.28 10.37
CA ALA A 311 50.04 -14.48 9.85
C ALA A 311 51.09 -13.56 10.52
N GLY A 312 50.72 -12.32 10.83
CA GLY A 312 51.52 -11.34 11.58
C GLY A 312 51.74 -11.78 13.03
N ALA A 313 50.69 -12.25 13.71
CA ALA A 313 50.78 -12.80 15.06
C ALA A 313 51.71 -14.02 15.14
N LYS A 314 51.79 -14.83 14.08
CA LYS A 314 52.67 -16.01 14.03
C LYS A 314 54.14 -15.64 13.82
N LYS A 315 54.45 -14.58 13.07
CA LYS A 315 55.81 -14.04 12.91
C LYS A 315 56.33 -13.32 14.17
N GLN A 316 55.45 -12.66 14.91
CA GLN A 316 55.81 -11.99 16.17
C GLN A 316 56.11 -12.99 17.30
N MET A 317 55.51 -14.19 17.27
CA MET A 317 55.73 -15.21 18.30
C MET A 317 57.07 -15.95 18.17
N ASP A 318 57.68 -15.98 16.98
CA ASP A 318 58.99 -16.60 16.73
C ASP A 318 60.19 -15.70 17.08
N HIS A 319 59.98 -14.39 17.27
CA HIS A 319 61.05 -13.42 17.51
C HIS A 319 61.20 -12.91 18.97
N VAL A 320 60.34 -13.34 19.91
CA VAL A 320 60.26 -12.76 21.27
C VAL A 320 60.96 -13.60 22.36
N TYR A 321 61.56 -14.75 22.04
CA TYR A 321 62.37 -15.51 23.02
C TYR A 321 63.88 -15.34 22.85
N THR A 322 64.38 -14.10 22.98
CA THR A 322 65.78 -13.90 23.39
C THR A 322 66.00 -12.58 24.13
N ASN A 323 66.34 -12.70 25.41
CA ASN A 323 66.94 -11.74 26.34
C ASN A 323 66.23 -10.41 26.63
N GLY A 324 65.92 -10.23 27.92
CA GLY A 324 65.17 -9.12 28.46
C GLY A 324 65.92 -7.78 28.51
N GLN A 325 65.17 -6.74 28.20
CA GLN A 325 65.16 -5.43 28.85
C GLN A 325 63.83 -4.77 28.48
N MET A 326 63.14 -4.18 29.47
CA MET A 326 61.97 -3.34 29.20
C MET A 326 62.44 -1.98 28.69
N THR A 327 61.89 -1.58 27.54
CA THR A 327 61.76 -0.19 27.13
C THR A 327 60.38 0.00 26.54
N GLU A 328 59.58 0.86 27.18
CA GLU A 328 58.35 1.42 26.61
C GLU A 328 58.71 2.17 25.32
N ASN A 329 57.98 1.90 24.24
CA ASN A 329 57.71 2.86 23.18
C ASN A 329 56.44 2.45 22.43
N HIS A 330 55.49 3.38 22.40
CA HIS A 330 54.33 3.39 21.53
C HIS A 330 54.77 3.63 20.09
N THR A 331 54.32 2.79 19.15
CA THR A 331 54.13 3.22 17.75
C THR A 331 53.23 2.26 16.97
N GLU A 332 52.16 2.84 16.41
CA GLU A 332 51.72 2.74 15.01
C GLU A 332 51.92 1.39 14.31
N SER A 333 50.87 0.56 14.29
CA SER A 333 50.79 -0.62 13.41
C SER A 333 49.53 -0.64 12.53
N GLU A 334 48.63 0.36 12.65
CA GLU A 334 47.39 0.42 11.88
C GLU A 334 47.55 1.09 10.50
N SER A 335 48.64 1.82 10.27
CA SER A 335 48.86 2.61 9.03
C SER A 335 49.44 1.80 7.86
N GLU A 336 50.19 0.72 8.13
CA GLU A 336 50.86 -0.06 7.08
C GLU A 336 49.89 -1.04 6.39
N ASP A 337 48.96 -1.65 7.12
CA ASP A 337 48.00 -2.62 6.57
C ASP A 337 46.96 -1.94 5.65
N ASP A 338 46.52 -0.73 6.01
CA ASP A 338 45.66 0.12 5.16
C ASP A 338 46.36 0.51 3.85
N PHE A 339 47.69 0.71 3.91
CA PHE A 339 48.51 1.12 2.75
C PHE A 339 48.67 -0.01 1.71
N PHE A 340 48.73 -1.27 2.14
CA PHE A 340 48.89 -2.41 1.22
C PHE A 340 47.59 -2.80 0.50
N LEU A 341 46.42 -2.71 1.15
CA LEU A 341 45.12 -2.96 0.52
C LEU A 341 44.75 -1.89 -0.52
N GLN A 342 45.20 -0.65 -0.32
CA GLN A 342 44.97 0.46 -1.24
C GLN A 342 45.62 0.27 -2.62
N ARG A 343 46.59 -0.65 -2.76
CA ARG A 343 47.27 -0.95 -4.03
C ARG A 343 46.55 -1.94 -4.95
N LEU A 344 45.51 -2.63 -4.48
CA LEU A 344 44.91 -3.75 -5.22
C LEU A 344 43.61 -3.39 -5.98
N THR A 345 42.97 -2.26 -5.68
CA THR A 345 41.77 -1.79 -6.40
C THR A 345 41.82 -0.29 -6.67
N PRO A 346 41.41 0.20 -7.87
CA PRO A 346 41.38 1.64 -8.17
C PRO A 346 40.34 2.42 -7.36
N ILE A 347 39.44 1.73 -6.65
CA ILE A 347 38.37 2.30 -5.82
C ILE A 347 38.90 2.41 -4.38
N HIS A 348 38.86 3.62 -3.81
CA HIS A 348 39.24 3.88 -2.42
C HIS A 348 38.03 4.18 -1.52
N THR A 349 36.88 4.56 -2.08
CA THR A 349 35.69 4.85 -1.27
C THR A 349 34.40 4.46 -1.97
N ILE A 350 33.43 3.98 -1.18
CA ILE A 350 32.06 3.73 -1.53
C ILE A 350 31.18 4.67 -0.70
N ILE A 351 30.34 5.45 -1.35
CA ILE A 351 29.34 6.29 -0.69
C ILE A 351 28.00 5.58 -0.84
N LEU A 352 27.37 5.26 0.28
CA LEU A 352 26.02 4.71 0.32
C LEU A 352 25.01 5.86 0.48
N ASP A 353 24.23 6.10 -0.57
CA ASP A 353 23.17 7.10 -0.53
C ASP A 353 21.87 6.51 0.05
N PHE A 354 21.62 6.87 1.31
CA PHE A 354 20.42 6.52 2.09
C PHE A 354 19.45 7.70 2.17
N THR A 355 19.64 8.77 1.38
CA THR A 355 18.65 9.85 1.25
C THR A 355 17.24 9.34 0.92
N PRO A 356 17.04 8.36 0.00
CA PRO A 356 15.72 7.81 -0.29
C PRO A 356 15.21 6.74 0.71
N VAL A 357 16.01 6.38 1.73
CA VAL A 357 15.65 5.35 2.73
C VAL A 357 14.75 5.96 3.80
N ASN A 358 13.48 5.54 3.86
CA ASN A 358 12.51 6.07 4.81
C ASN A 358 12.64 5.47 6.22
N PHE A 359 12.99 4.20 6.33
CA PHE A 359 13.19 3.51 7.61
C PHE A 359 14.24 2.40 7.48
N ILE A 360 14.79 1.98 8.62
CA ILE A 360 15.68 0.82 8.73
C ILE A 360 15.32 -0.01 9.95
N ASP A 361 15.30 -1.34 9.82
CA ASP A 361 15.08 -2.24 10.96
C ASP A 361 16.40 -2.71 11.60
N SER A 362 16.30 -3.47 12.68
CA SER A 362 17.48 -3.98 13.39
C SER A 362 18.36 -4.91 12.54
N VAL A 363 17.80 -5.62 11.56
CA VAL A 363 18.55 -6.54 10.69
C VAL A 363 19.24 -5.76 9.59
N GLY A 364 18.55 -4.82 8.95
CA GLY A 364 19.11 -3.87 8.00
C GLY A 364 20.29 -3.12 8.61
N ALA A 365 20.11 -2.57 9.82
CA ALA A 365 21.16 -1.86 10.54
C ALA A 365 22.39 -2.75 10.83
N LYS A 366 22.18 -4.00 11.28
CA LYS A 366 23.28 -4.97 11.46
C LYS A 366 23.98 -5.31 10.15
N THR A 367 23.21 -5.47 9.08
CA THR A 367 23.74 -5.79 7.75
C THR A 367 24.64 -4.66 7.26
N ILE A 368 24.18 -3.41 7.34
CA ILE A 368 25.00 -2.25 6.97
C ILE A 368 26.22 -2.10 7.86
N LYS A 369 26.06 -2.31 9.18
CA LYS A 369 27.19 -2.32 10.11
C LYS A 369 28.24 -3.38 9.76
N SER A 370 27.83 -4.53 9.22
CA SER A 370 28.77 -5.56 8.75
C SER A 370 29.49 -5.21 7.44
N ILE A 371 28.92 -4.30 6.64
CA ILE A 371 29.49 -3.83 5.37
C ILE A 371 30.43 -2.65 5.60
N LEU A 372 30.14 -1.80 6.60
CA LEU A 372 30.97 -0.68 7.04
C LEU A 372 32.28 -1.17 7.68
N VAL A 373 33.18 -1.67 6.85
CA VAL A 373 34.57 -1.93 7.20
C VAL A 373 35.36 -0.68 6.81
N ARG A 374 35.95 -0.01 7.81
CA ARG A 374 36.83 1.15 7.59
C ARG A 374 38.00 0.75 6.67
N PRO A 375 38.57 1.68 5.88
CA PRO A 375 38.20 3.08 5.67
C PRO A 375 37.30 3.33 4.43
N PHE A 376 36.67 2.30 3.86
CA PHE A 376 36.15 2.37 2.49
C PHE A 376 34.70 2.88 2.34
N ILE A 377 33.91 3.17 3.40
CA ILE A 377 32.47 3.42 3.25
C ILE A 377 31.94 4.63 4.04
N CYS A 378 31.27 5.57 3.35
CA CYS A 378 30.54 6.71 3.93
C CYS A 378 29.02 6.55 3.74
N LEU A 379 28.21 7.07 4.67
CA LEU A 379 26.75 7.08 4.58
C LEU A 379 26.22 8.51 4.37
N CYS A 380 25.29 8.68 3.42
CA CYS A 380 24.49 9.90 3.31
C CYS A 380 23.07 9.58 3.74
N CYS A 381 22.52 10.22 4.77
CA CYS A 381 21.18 9.89 5.25
C CYS A 381 20.35 11.11 5.67
N ALA A 382 19.04 11.03 5.46
CA ALA A 382 18.10 12.02 5.99
C ALA A 382 18.08 12.04 7.53
N GLY A 383 17.79 13.20 8.11
CA GLY A 383 17.79 13.37 9.58
C GLY A 383 16.79 12.47 10.33
N THR A 384 15.69 12.07 9.69
CA THR A 384 14.71 11.12 10.24
C THR A 384 15.28 9.71 10.38
N LEU A 385 16.09 9.26 9.41
CA LEU A 385 16.75 7.97 9.48
C LEU A 385 17.85 7.96 10.56
N LEU A 386 18.47 9.11 10.80
CA LEU A 386 19.48 9.25 11.85
C LEU A 386 18.89 9.00 13.25
N SER A 387 17.66 9.43 13.53
CA SER A 387 16.97 9.08 14.78
C SER A 387 16.73 7.58 14.94
N ASP A 388 16.36 6.89 13.86
CA ASP A 388 16.17 5.44 13.86
C ASP A 388 17.50 4.71 14.11
N LEU A 389 18.57 5.10 13.41
CA LEU A 389 19.91 4.55 13.59
C LEU A 389 20.45 4.75 15.02
N ARG A 390 20.21 5.92 15.63
CA ARG A 390 20.55 6.18 17.04
C ARG A 390 19.78 5.26 17.98
N THR A 391 18.48 5.10 17.76
CA THR A 391 17.62 4.20 18.56
C THR A 391 18.08 2.75 18.44
N LEU A 392 18.53 2.34 17.26
CA LEU A 392 19.07 1.01 16.97
C LEU A 392 20.51 0.79 17.46
N LYS A 393 21.12 1.75 18.17
CA LYS A 393 22.50 1.69 18.65
C LYS A 393 23.51 1.42 17.52
N PHE A 394 23.27 2.00 16.36
CA PHE A 394 24.11 1.81 15.18
C PHE A 394 25.55 2.36 15.39
N PHE A 395 25.68 3.48 16.09
CA PHE A 395 26.95 4.21 16.31
C PHE A 395 27.82 3.72 17.48
N PHE A 396 27.70 2.45 17.85
CA PHE A 396 28.69 1.82 18.74
C PHE A 396 29.77 1.16 17.88
N GLU A 397 31.01 1.06 18.38
CA GLU A 397 32.18 0.52 17.65
C GLU A 397 31.82 -0.65 16.72
N PRO A 398 32.32 -0.67 15.47
CA PRO A 398 33.37 0.19 14.88
C PRO A 398 32.87 1.43 14.09
N VAL A 399 31.55 1.70 14.04
CA VAL A 399 30.97 2.78 13.22
C VAL A 399 30.86 4.07 14.04
N THR A 400 31.61 5.11 13.65
CA THR A 400 31.51 6.44 14.28
C THR A 400 30.61 7.38 13.47
N PRO A 401 30.01 8.40 14.10
CA PRO A 401 29.20 9.41 13.42
C PRO A 401 29.92 10.20 12.32
N ASP A 402 31.26 10.21 12.32
CA ASP A 402 32.09 10.98 11.38
C ASP A 402 31.99 10.47 9.93
N LEU A 403 31.47 9.25 9.75
CA LEU A 403 31.21 8.66 8.43
C LEU A 403 29.85 9.04 7.86
N ILE A 404 29.07 9.88 8.55
CA ILE A 404 27.75 10.34 8.11
C ILE A 404 27.81 11.77 7.58
N PHE A 405 27.31 11.94 6.36
CA PHE A 405 27.22 13.22 5.68
C PHE A 405 25.77 13.59 5.40
N PRO A 406 25.44 14.90 5.41
CA PRO A 406 24.09 15.36 5.09
C PRO A 406 23.79 15.31 3.59
N THR A 407 24.81 15.42 2.74
CA THR A 407 24.68 15.34 1.28
C THR A 407 25.78 14.47 0.65
N ILE A 408 25.50 13.93 -0.54
CA ILE A 408 26.47 13.19 -1.35
C ILE A 408 27.67 14.09 -1.68
N HIS A 409 27.43 15.36 -1.98
CA HIS A 409 28.50 16.30 -2.35
C HIS A 409 29.50 16.51 -1.20
N ASP A 410 29.01 16.68 0.03
CA ASP A 410 29.87 16.84 1.21
C ASP A 410 30.71 15.59 1.46
N ALA A 411 30.10 14.40 1.29
CA ALA A 411 30.83 13.13 1.39
C ALA A 411 31.93 13.02 0.31
N VAL A 412 31.62 13.37 -0.94
CA VAL A 412 32.60 13.35 -2.04
C VAL A 412 33.73 14.33 -1.79
N LEU A 413 33.44 15.56 -1.35
CA LEU A 413 34.46 16.57 -1.04
C LEU A 413 35.38 16.11 0.09
N HIS A 414 34.82 15.54 1.16
CA HIS A 414 35.59 14.97 2.26
C HIS A 414 36.53 13.87 1.76
N CYS A 415 36.02 12.92 0.98
CA CYS A 415 36.80 11.80 0.46
C CYS A 415 37.89 12.23 -0.54
N LYS A 416 37.66 13.30 -1.32
CA LYS A 416 38.67 13.89 -2.19
C LYS A 416 39.78 14.58 -1.36
N HIS A 417 39.41 15.38 -0.35
CA HIS A 417 40.38 16.11 0.48
C HIS A 417 41.24 15.20 1.34
N SER A 418 40.69 14.10 1.88
CA SER A 418 41.47 13.12 2.66
C SER A 418 42.61 12.48 1.86
N ARG A 419 42.60 12.58 0.52
CA ARG A 419 43.64 12.07 -0.37
C ARG A 419 44.71 13.10 -0.73
N ASP A 420 44.39 14.39 -0.62
CA ASP A 420 45.26 15.52 -1.03
C ASP A 420 46.13 16.08 0.12
N VAL A 421 46.06 15.52 1.34
CA VAL A 421 46.95 15.92 2.44
C VAL A 421 48.35 15.31 2.22
N PRO A 422 49.41 16.12 1.98
CA PRO A 422 50.77 15.61 1.94
C PRO A 422 51.18 15.22 3.36
N ILE A 423 51.67 13.99 3.53
CA ILE A 423 52.42 13.61 4.73
C ILE A 423 53.61 14.57 4.81
N CYS A 424 53.69 15.35 5.89
CA CYS A 424 54.77 16.29 6.15
C CYS A 424 56.13 15.58 5.96
N PRO A 425 57.10 16.14 5.23
CA PRO A 425 58.43 15.57 5.20
C PRO A 425 59.05 15.77 6.59
N ASP A 426 59.54 14.68 7.17
CA ASP A 426 60.23 14.65 8.46
C ASP A 426 61.26 15.79 8.54
N VAL A 427 61.14 16.59 9.59
CA VAL A 427 62.12 17.61 9.95
C VAL A 427 63.36 16.89 10.50
N GLN A 428 64.51 17.23 9.89
CA GLN A 428 65.87 16.69 10.05
C GLN A 428 66.32 16.33 11.46
#